data_AF-A0A336N6F8-F1
#
_entry.id   AF-A0A336N6F8-F1
#
_cell.length_a   1.000
_cell.length_b   1.000
_cell.length_c   1.000
_cell.angle_alpha   90.00
_cell.angle_beta   90.00
_cell.angle_gamma   90.00
#
_symmetry.space_group_name_H-M   'P 1'
#
loop_
_entity.id
_entity.type
_entity.pdbx_description
1 polymer ?
#
loop_
_entity_poly.entity_id
_entity_poly.type
_entity_poly.pdbx_seq_one_letter_code
_entity_poly.pdbx_strand_id
1 'polypeptide(L)'
;MDRGLSISCFGSYIGDSINAIMSTVAEIGVMSKLGGGTSGYFGDIRPRGSNITNNGKSNGSFAFTKLFEATIDTISQGTSRKGMFAGYIDIDHGDIEEWLDIHTEGNPIQLMYYGVCVSHEWLESMKAGDPYKRQIWAKLLQRKTETGIPYIFFKDNANAGRPDVYKDRNMMIHASNLCSEIALPSSEDESFVCCLSSMNLLYFDEWKDTDAPEVLTYFLDIVMSEFIAQSANIQFMDRANKFARRHRALGLGVLGWHSYLQSKNMAFDSFEAMQHNNMIFKLLQEKTLKASKELAQRFGEPEILKGYGRRNTTLMSVAPTKSSSFILGSVSPSIEPFKSNYYVKDLSKIKVVYKNPFLEALLKRKGLDRDDIWESILLNDGSVQHLTELTENEKEVFKTFSEISQLSVIQQAAQRQKYIDQGQSVNIMVHPATPAKDLNQLYLTAEELGLKSIYYQYSMSAAQVFNRNLLNCSSCEG
;
A
#
# COMPACT_ATOMS: atom_id res chain seq x y z
N MET A 1 11.99 -20.67 -20.09
CA MET A 1 10.70 -20.58 -19.36
C MET A 1 9.86 -19.57 -20.11
N ASP A 2 8.72 -19.99 -20.67
CA ASP A 2 7.87 -19.14 -21.53
C ASP A 2 6.83 -18.30 -20.76
N ARG A 3 6.83 -18.33 -19.41
CA ARG A 3 5.89 -17.56 -18.55
C ARG A 3 6.57 -17.06 -17.27
N GLY A 4 6.12 -15.90 -16.78
CA GLY A 4 6.51 -15.33 -15.47
C GLY A 4 5.86 -16.07 -14.30
N LEU A 5 6.14 -15.63 -13.07
CA LEU A 5 5.64 -16.26 -11.84
C LEU A 5 4.30 -15.67 -11.38
N SER A 6 3.50 -16.45 -10.65
CA SER A 6 2.16 -16.07 -10.15
C SER A 6 2.16 -15.36 -8.78
N ILE A 7 3.32 -14.89 -8.32
CA ILE A 7 3.50 -14.11 -7.08
C ILE A 7 3.61 -12.62 -7.40
N SER A 8 3.01 -11.79 -6.54
CA SER A 8 2.95 -10.34 -6.75
C SER A 8 3.95 -9.55 -5.91
N CYS A 9 4.39 -10.08 -4.78
CA CYS A 9 5.26 -9.36 -3.84
C CYS A 9 6.41 -10.24 -3.35
N PHE A 10 7.60 -9.66 -3.34
CA PHE A 10 8.82 -10.23 -2.77
C PHE A 10 9.47 -9.23 -1.83
N GLY A 11 10.03 -9.70 -0.71
CA GLY A 11 10.80 -8.84 0.19
C GLY A 11 11.96 -9.57 0.87
N SER A 12 13.13 -8.96 0.80
CA SER A 12 14.40 -9.56 1.15
C SER A 12 15.03 -8.87 2.38
N TYR A 13 15.57 -9.65 3.30
CA TYR A 13 16.46 -9.11 4.34
C TYR A 13 17.88 -9.02 3.78
N ILE A 14 18.55 -7.88 3.98
CA ILE A 14 19.92 -7.62 3.51
C ILE A 14 20.88 -7.65 4.70
N GLY A 15 21.65 -8.73 4.83
CA GLY A 15 22.66 -8.86 5.88
C GLY A 15 23.90 -7.99 5.65
N ASP A 16 24.62 -7.69 6.73
CA ASP A 16 25.77 -6.76 6.78
C ASP A 16 27.09 -7.37 6.25
N SER A 17 27.04 -7.98 5.07
CA SER A 17 28.20 -8.55 4.37
C SER A 17 28.07 -8.40 2.85
N ILE A 18 29.19 -8.31 2.16
CA ILE A 18 29.19 -8.23 0.68
C ILE A 18 28.50 -9.46 0.06
N ASN A 19 28.69 -10.65 0.63
CA ASN A 19 28.04 -11.85 0.13
C ASN A 19 26.51 -11.75 0.22
N ALA A 20 25.97 -11.32 1.37
CA ALA A 20 24.53 -11.13 1.56
C ALA A 20 23.96 -10.03 0.65
N ILE A 21 24.67 -8.90 0.52
CA ILE A 21 24.27 -7.80 -0.37
C ILE A 21 24.23 -8.27 -1.83
N MET A 22 25.30 -8.89 -2.33
CA MET A 22 25.37 -9.37 -3.73
C MET A 22 24.35 -10.47 -4.00
N SER A 23 24.14 -11.39 -3.05
CA SER A 23 23.12 -12.44 -3.16
C SER A 23 21.71 -11.83 -3.26
N THR A 24 21.43 -10.78 -2.48
CA THR A 24 20.14 -10.09 -2.52
C THR A 24 19.95 -9.27 -3.81
N VAL A 25 21.01 -8.66 -4.34
CA VAL A 25 20.99 -8.01 -5.66
C VAL A 25 20.64 -9.02 -6.76
N ALA A 26 21.26 -10.21 -6.74
CA ALA A 26 20.96 -11.28 -7.69
C ALA A 26 19.51 -11.77 -7.57
N GLU A 27 19.03 -11.98 -6.34
CA GLU A 27 17.64 -12.35 -6.04
C GLU A 27 16.65 -11.32 -6.62
N ILE A 28 16.85 -10.03 -6.35
CA ILE A 28 16.00 -8.95 -6.86
C ILE A 28 16.04 -8.85 -8.38
N GLY A 29 17.21 -9.07 -9.00
CA GLY A 29 17.33 -9.11 -10.46
C GLY A 29 16.48 -10.23 -11.08
N VAL A 30 16.51 -11.43 -10.52
CA VAL A 30 15.68 -12.56 -10.97
C VAL A 30 14.19 -12.27 -10.74
N MET A 31 13.81 -11.78 -9.57
CA MET A 31 12.42 -11.46 -9.23
C MET A 31 11.84 -10.35 -10.14
N SER A 32 12.64 -9.31 -10.42
CA SER A 32 12.27 -8.22 -11.32
C SER A 32 12.04 -8.73 -12.75
N LYS A 33 12.86 -9.68 -13.22
CA LYS A 33 12.67 -10.31 -14.53
C LYS A 33 11.39 -11.14 -14.60
N LEU A 34 11.05 -11.85 -13.52
CA LEU A 34 9.93 -12.78 -13.45
C LEU A 34 8.58 -12.12 -13.12
N GLY A 35 8.57 -10.82 -12.82
CA GLY A 35 7.36 -9.99 -12.86
C GLY A 35 6.70 -9.66 -11.53
N GLY A 36 7.43 -9.73 -10.41
CA GLY A 36 6.95 -9.27 -9.10
C GLY A 36 7.52 -7.91 -8.68
N GLY A 37 6.79 -7.20 -7.82
CA GLY A 37 7.34 -6.04 -7.12
C GLY A 37 8.29 -6.50 -6.02
N THR A 38 9.44 -5.85 -5.89
CA THR A 38 10.49 -6.25 -4.92
C THR A 38 10.66 -5.21 -3.82
N SER A 39 11.11 -5.65 -2.64
CA SER A 39 11.54 -4.76 -1.56
C SER A 39 12.71 -5.36 -0.80
N GLY A 40 13.39 -4.52 -0.01
CA GLY A 40 14.50 -4.96 0.82
C GLY A 40 14.68 -4.12 2.07
N TYR A 41 15.07 -4.75 3.18
CA TYR A 41 15.38 -4.07 4.43
C TYR A 41 16.88 -3.84 4.57
N PHE A 42 17.29 -2.59 4.80
CA PHE A 42 18.67 -2.12 4.86
C PHE A 42 19.12 -1.73 6.28
N GLY A 43 18.24 -1.77 7.28
CA GLY A 43 18.50 -1.25 8.62
C GLY A 43 19.65 -1.91 9.37
N ASP A 44 20.03 -3.13 8.98
CA ASP A 44 21.11 -3.87 9.63
C ASP A 44 22.47 -3.68 8.92
N ILE A 45 22.51 -2.99 7.76
CA ILE A 45 23.77 -2.65 7.09
C ILE A 45 24.44 -1.50 7.84
N ARG A 46 25.69 -1.69 8.26
CA ARG A 46 26.41 -0.67 9.05
C ARG A 46 26.48 0.70 8.35
N PRO A 47 26.35 1.81 9.10
CA PRO A 47 26.34 3.16 8.53
C PRO A 47 27.70 3.58 7.97
N ARG A 48 27.70 4.67 7.20
CA ARG A 48 28.91 5.28 6.62
C ARG A 48 29.94 5.58 7.72
N GLY A 49 31.22 5.27 7.46
CA GLY A 49 32.30 5.49 8.41
C GLY A 49 32.45 4.42 9.51
N SER A 50 31.60 3.37 9.49
CA SER A 50 31.80 2.17 10.31
C SER A 50 33.10 1.44 9.91
N ASN A 51 33.76 0.80 10.87
CA ASN A 51 34.99 0.04 10.60
C ASN A 51 34.68 -1.21 9.77
N ILE A 52 35.58 -1.53 8.83
CA ILE A 52 35.60 -2.82 8.14
C ILE A 52 37.00 -3.45 8.27
N THR A 53 37.10 -4.76 8.01
CA THR A 53 38.37 -5.50 8.04
C THR A 53 39.43 -4.84 7.15
N ASN A 54 40.71 -4.93 7.55
CA ASN A 54 41.85 -4.34 6.85
C ASN A 54 41.88 -2.80 6.85
N ASN A 55 41.56 -2.17 7.98
CA ASN A 55 41.66 -0.71 8.21
C ASN A 55 40.83 0.16 7.25
N GLY A 56 39.77 -0.38 6.66
CA GLY A 56 38.84 0.37 5.80
C GLY A 56 37.66 0.98 6.56
N LYS A 57 36.89 1.81 5.86
CA LYS A 57 35.64 2.40 6.33
C LYS A 57 34.48 2.04 5.39
N SER A 58 33.33 1.71 5.95
CA SER A 58 32.10 1.42 5.19
C SER A 58 31.61 2.67 4.45
N ASN A 59 31.02 2.47 3.27
CA ASN A 59 30.34 3.50 2.51
C ASN A 59 28.86 3.68 2.92
N GLY A 60 28.38 2.91 3.89
CA GLY A 60 27.02 3.01 4.43
C GLY A 60 25.95 2.30 3.60
N SER A 61 24.79 2.13 4.22
CA SER A 61 23.58 1.55 3.63
C SER A 61 23.14 2.27 2.35
N PHE A 62 23.17 3.62 2.34
CA PHE A 62 22.79 4.44 1.19
C PHE A 62 23.68 4.16 -0.03
N ALA A 63 24.98 3.91 0.14
CA ALA A 63 25.84 3.64 -1.01
C ALA A 63 25.47 2.35 -1.74
N PHE A 64 24.97 1.34 -1.03
CA PHE A 64 24.56 0.07 -1.62
C PHE A 64 23.24 0.16 -2.37
N THR A 65 22.37 1.16 -2.10
CA THR A 65 21.11 1.35 -2.84
C THR A 65 21.35 1.55 -4.34
N LYS A 66 22.49 2.15 -4.72
CA LYS A 66 22.92 2.33 -6.12
C LYS A 66 22.97 1.02 -6.91
N LEU A 67 23.28 -0.09 -6.26
CA LEU A 67 23.30 -1.41 -6.89
C LEU A 67 21.88 -1.87 -7.24
N PHE A 68 20.94 -1.66 -6.32
CA PHE A 68 19.54 -2.03 -6.51
C PHE A 68 18.86 -1.11 -7.54
N GLU A 69 19.14 0.19 -7.49
CA GLU A 69 18.76 1.19 -8.49
C GLU A 69 19.21 0.77 -9.90
N ALA A 70 20.51 0.49 -10.08
CA ALA A 70 21.05 0.05 -11.37
C ALA A 70 20.43 -1.28 -11.83
N THR A 71 20.14 -2.18 -10.90
CA THR A 71 19.50 -3.48 -11.18
C THR A 71 18.10 -3.29 -11.76
N ILE A 72 17.26 -2.46 -11.14
CA ILE A 72 15.88 -2.22 -11.63
C ILE A 72 15.81 -1.36 -12.89
N ASP A 73 16.81 -0.49 -13.10
CA ASP A 73 16.91 0.28 -14.34
C ASP A 73 17.28 -0.61 -15.53
N THR A 74 18.20 -1.55 -15.28
CA THR A 74 18.74 -2.44 -16.32
C THR A 74 17.79 -3.60 -16.63
N ILE A 75 17.15 -4.18 -15.61
CA ILE A 75 16.35 -5.39 -15.75
C ILE A 75 14.86 -5.04 -15.84
N SER A 76 14.26 -5.35 -16.99
CA SER A 76 12.84 -5.14 -17.27
C SER A 76 12.06 -6.46 -17.44
N GLN A 77 10.80 -6.42 -17.01
CA GLN A 77 9.80 -7.43 -17.31
C GLN A 77 9.27 -7.20 -18.74
N GLY A 78 9.51 -8.17 -19.63
CA GLY A 78 9.09 -8.09 -21.04
C GLY A 78 9.79 -6.97 -21.81
N THR A 79 9.07 -6.30 -22.71
CA THR A 79 9.62 -5.28 -23.62
C THR A 79 9.55 -3.84 -23.09
N SER A 80 8.85 -3.56 -21.99
CA SER A 80 8.62 -2.17 -21.56
C SER A 80 8.38 -1.88 -20.06
N ARG A 81 8.23 -2.89 -19.18
CA ARG A 81 7.97 -2.63 -17.76
C ARG A 81 9.26 -2.75 -16.96
N LYS A 82 9.83 -1.61 -16.55
CA LYS A 82 11.01 -1.56 -15.66
C LYS A 82 10.72 -2.26 -14.32
N GLY A 83 11.78 -2.79 -13.70
CA GLY A 83 11.69 -3.31 -12.34
C GLY A 83 11.24 -2.21 -11.36
N MET A 84 10.58 -2.62 -10.27
CA MET A 84 10.21 -1.72 -9.18
C MET A 84 10.71 -2.31 -7.87
N PHE A 85 11.40 -1.48 -7.09
CA PHE A 85 11.99 -1.84 -5.81
C PHE A 85 11.66 -0.78 -4.74
N ALA A 86 11.39 -1.22 -3.52
CA ALA A 86 11.31 -0.36 -2.35
C ALA A 86 12.35 -0.75 -1.29
N GLY A 87 13.27 0.15 -0.96
CA GLY A 87 14.20 -0.02 0.15
C GLY A 87 13.60 0.48 1.47
N TYR A 88 13.74 -0.28 2.54
CA TYR A 88 13.29 0.11 3.88
C TYR A 88 14.48 0.34 4.81
N ILE A 89 14.45 1.46 5.53
CA ILE A 89 15.50 1.87 6.47
C ILE A 89 14.87 2.37 7.77
N ASP A 90 15.49 2.10 8.91
CA ASP A 90 15.00 2.65 10.18
C ASP A 90 15.29 4.14 10.30
N ILE A 91 14.37 4.87 10.95
CA ILE A 91 14.47 6.31 11.17
C ILE A 91 15.63 6.72 12.08
N ASP A 92 16.10 5.81 12.92
CA ASP A 92 17.24 5.96 13.81
C ASP A 92 18.55 5.42 13.22
N HIS A 93 18.53 4.96 11.96
CA HIS A 93 19.73 4.50 11.27
C HIS A 93 20.71 5.67 11.01
N GLY A 94 22.02 5.43 11.16
CA GLY A 94 23.05 6.46 11.03
C GLY A 94 23.16 7.13 9.65
N ASP A 95 22.54 6.56 8.63
CA ASP A 95 22.51 7.11 7.27
C ASP A 95 21.16 7.75 6.89
N ILE A 96 20.19 7.87 7.81
CA ILE A 96 18.81 8.29 7.51
C ILE A 96 18.72 9.60 6.72
N GLU A 97 19.62 10.56 6.99
CA GLU A 97 19.63 11.84 6.29
C GLU A 97 19.97 11.71 4.80
N GLU A 98 20.88 10.78 4.42
CA GLU A 98 21.21 10.47 3.02
C GLU A 98 20.01 9.82 2.32
N TRP A 99 19.29 8.93 3.01
CA TRP A 99 18.09 8.27 2.50
C TRP A 99 16.94 9.25 2.25
N LEU A 100 16.76 10.23 3.14
CA LEU A 100 15.71 11.25 2.97
C LEU A 100 15.94 12.12 1.73
N ASP A 101 17.14 12.15 1.16
CA ASP A 101 17.44 12.92 -0.04
C ASP A 101 17.26 12.11 -1.35
N ILE A 102 16.81 10.85 -1.28
CA ILE A 102 16.41 10.07 -2.47
C ILE A 102 15.35 10.84 -3.28
N HIS A 103 15.46 10.81 -4.62
CA HIS A 103 14.64 11.54 -5.61
C HIS A 103 14.84 13.06 -5.65
N THR A 104 15.70 13.64 -4.83
CA THR A 104 16.05 15.05 -4.97
C THR A 104 16.91 15.30 -6.22
N GLU A 105 16.92 16.53 -6.72
CA GLU A 105 17.73 16.91 -7.87
C GLU A 105 19.22 16.63 -7.61
N GLY A 106 19.88 15.94 -8.55
CA GLY A 106 21.28 15.56 -8.42
C GLY A 106 21.56 14.34 -7.53
N ASN A 107 20.55 13.79 -6.84
CA ASN A 107 20.72 12.54 -6.08
C ASN A 107 20.92 11.34 -7.03
N PRO A 108 21.83 10.39 -6.72
CA PRO A 108 22.08 9.24 -7.59
C PRO A 108 20.94 8.21 -7.65
N ILE A 109 19.93 8.32 -6.77
CA ILE A 109 18.81 7.38 -6.67
C ILE A 109 17.53 8.09 -7.11
N GLN A 110 16.94 7.66 -8.23
CA GLN A 110 15.81 8.33 -8.91
C GLN A 110 14.65 7.37 -9.25
N LEU A 111 14.88 6.05 -9.26
CA LEU A 111 13.91 5.06 -9.72
C LEU A 111 13.32 4.23 -8.57
N MET A 112 14.16 3.76 -7.64
CA MET A 112 13.66 2.96 -6.52
C MET A 112 12.86 3.83 -5.54
N TYR A 113 11.83 3.24 -4.95
CA TYR A 113 11.10 3.84 -3.85
C TYR A 113 11.79 3.52 -2.51
N TYR A 114 11.35 4.19 -1.45
CA TYR A 114 11.80 3.85 -0.11
C TYR A 114 10.74 4.08 0.95
N GLY A 115 10.85 3.31 2.03
CA GLY A 115 10.06 3.44 3.25
C GLY A 115 10.94 3.63 4.47
N VAL A 116 10.41 4.34 5.47
CA VAL A 116 11.10 4.58 6.74
C VAL A 116 10.37 3.80 7.84
N CYS A 117 11.12 2.94 8.53
CA CYS A 117 10.65 2.16 9.68
C CYS A 117 10.75 3.01 10.95
N VAL A 118 9.62 3.22 11.62
CA VAL A 118 9.48 4.14 12.76
C VAL A 118 9.00 3.36 13.98
N SER A 119 9.76 3.39 15.08
CA SER A 119 9.32 2.82 16.37
C SER A 119 8.47 3.81 17.15
N HIS A 120 7.63 3.26 18.02
CA HIS A 120 6.85 3.99 19.02
C HIS A 120 7.76 4.81 19.93
N GLU A 121 8.83 4.20 20.46
CA GLU A 121 9.79 4.88 21.35
C GLU A 121 10.45 6.11 20.67
N TRP A 122 10.78 6.00 19.38
CA TRP A 122 11.35 7.11 18.64
C TRP A 122 10.36 8.26 18.51
N LEU A 123 9.09 7.96 18.20
CA LEU A 123 8.01 8.96 18.11
C LEU A 123 7.70 9.59 19.46
N GLU A 124 7.64 8.83 20.55
CA GLU A 124 7.43 9.38 21.88
C GLU A 124 8.52 10.36 22.28
N SER A 125 9.79 10.01 22.01
CA SER A 125 10.91 10.92 22.26
C SER A 125 10.86 12.17 21.37
N MET A 126 10.44 12.04 20.11
CA MET A 126 10.21 13.17 19.22
C MET A 126 9.09 14.10 19.74
N LYS A 127 7.95 13.53 20.17
CA LYS A 127 6.83 14.24 20.78
C LYS A 127 7.22 14.93 22.09
N ALA A 128 8.07 14.30 22.90
CA ALA A 128 8.59 14.85 24.16
C ALA A 128 9.58 16.01 23.96
N GLY A 129 9.98 16.31 22.73
CA GLY A 129 10.73 17.53 22.40
C GLY A 129 12.19 17.31 22.00
N ASP A 130 12.63 16.08 21.73
CA ASP A 130 13.98 15.81 21.21
C ASP A 130 14.26 16.65 19.94
N PRO A 131 15.21 17.60 19.96
CA PRO A 131 15.44 18.51 18.85
C PRO A 131 15.88 17.80 17.56
N TYR A 132 16.73 16.78 17.67
CA TYR A 132 17.24 16.05 16.50
C TYR A 132 16.13 15.23 15.86
N LYS A 133 15.36 14.47 16.66
CA LYS A 133 14.24 13.68 16.15
C LYS A 133 13.17 14.57 15.52
N ARG A 134 12.88 15.73 16.10
CA ARG A 134 11.95 16.71 15.49
C ARG A 134 12.45 17.24 14.14
N GLN A 135 13.76 17.46 14.00
CA GLN A 135 14.36 17.87 12.73
C GLN A 135 14.24 16.77 11.67
N ILE A 136 14.58 15.53 12.01
CA ILE A 136 14.45 14.37 11.10
C ILE A 136 12.99 14.14 10.71
N TRP A 137 12.07 14.20 11.67
CA TRP A 137 10.64 14.06 11.41
C TRP A 137 10.12 15.17 10.48
N ALA A 138 10.51 16.43 10.74
CA ALA A 138 10.15 17.55 9.87
C ALA A 138 10.71 17.36 8.44
N LYS A 139 11.97 16.91 8.29
CA LYS A 139 12.56 16.59 6.97
C LYS A 139 11.76 15.49 6.29
N LEU A 140 11.39 14.42 6.99
CA LEU A 140 10.57 13.33 6.46
C LEU A 140 9.21 13.82 5.93
N LEU A 141 8.48 14.62 6.72
CA LEU A 141 7.19 15.18 6.31
C LEU A 141 7.32 16.15 5.12
N GLN A 142 8.40 16.92 5.09
CA GLN A 142 8.73 17.79 3.96
C GLN A 142 8.95 16.97 2.69
N ARG A 143 9.79 15.92 2.74
CA ARG A 143 10.00 15.02 1.59
C ARG A 143 8.69 14.40 1.12
N LYS A 144 7.88 13.92 2.04
CA LYS A 144 6.57 13.32 1.74
C LYS A 144 5.60 14.30 1.09
N THR A 145 5.70 15.59 1.38
CA THR A 145 4.91 16.63 0.71
C THR A 145 5.42 16.93 -0.70
N GLU A 146 6.73 16.91 -0.91
CA GLU A 146 7.35 17.23 -2.20
C GLU A 146 7.30 16.07 -3.21
N THR A 147 7.49 14.83 -2.75
CA THR A 147 7.61 13.64 -3.62
C THR A 147 6.53 12.58 -3.38
N GLY A 148 5.74 12.72 -2.32
CA GLY A 148 4.74 11.72 -1.90
C GLY A 148 5.29 10.56 -1.06
N ILE A 149 6.61 10.42 -0.99
CA ILE A 149 7.36 9.38 -0.26
C ILE A 149 8.37 10.05 0.71
N PRO A 150 8.89 9.36 1.75
CA PRO A 150 8.88 7.92 1.96
C PRO A 150 7.52 7.33 2.31
N TYR A 151 7.40 6.02 2.13
CA TYR A 151 6.38 5.25 2.86
C TYR A 151 6.72 5.29 4.35
N ILE A 152 5.73 5.22 5.23
CA ILE A 152 5.96 5.13 6.67
C ILE A 152 5.57 3.73 7.10
N PHE A 153 6.45 3.03 7.80
CA PHE A 153 6.19 1.71 8.36
C PHE A 153 6.32 1.77 9.88
N PHE A 154 5.21 1.66 10.59
CA PHE A 154 5.18 1.69 12.05
C PHE A 154 5.57 0.31 12.57
N LYS A 155 6.88 0.10 12.78
CA LYS A 155 7.46 -1.24 12.99
C LYS A 155 6.92 -1.92 14.24
N ASP A 156 6.64 -1.17 15.29
CA ASP A 156 6.09 -1.73 16.54
C ASP A 156 4.62 -2.13 16.37
N ASN A 157 3.80 -1.31 15.70
CA ASN A 157 2.41 -1.68 15.36
C ASN A 157 2.35 -2.92 14.47
N ALA A 158 3.25 -3.01 13.47
CA ALA A 158 3.34 -4.17 12.60
C ALA A 158 3.69 -5.45 13.37
N ASN A 159 4.69 -5.39 14.25
CA ASN A 159 5.12 -6.54 15.06
C ASN A 159 4.16 -6.87 16.20
N ALA A 160 3.46 -5.89 16.79
CA ALA A 160 2.42 -6.13 17.79
C ALA A 160 1.18 -6.81 17.17
N GLY A 161 0.82 -6.39 15.96
CA GLY A 161 -0.32 -6.91 15.20
C GLY A 161 -0.03 -8.15 14.35
N ARG A 162 1.13 -8.80 14.51
CA ARG A 162 1.49 -10.02 13.76
C ARG A 162 0.78 -11.26 14.32
N PRO A 163 0.54 -12.31 13.51
CA PRO A 163 -0.02 -13.57 13.98
C PRO A 163 0.78 -14.20 15.14
N ASP A 164 0.11 -14.89 16.05
CA ASP A 164 0.73 -15.47 17.25
C ASP A 164 1.91 -16.39 16.92
N VAL A 165 1.84 -17.17 15.84
CA VAL A 165 2.95 -18.02 15.39
C VAL A 165 4.26 -17.26 15.15
N TYR A 166 4.20 -16.00 14.68
CA TYR A 166 5.38 -15.17 14.51
C TYR A 166 5.86 -14.56 15.84
N LYS A 167 4.94 -14.32 16.79
CA LYS A 167 5.32 -13.92 18.16
C LYS A 167 6.03 -15.07 18.87
N ASP A 168 5.42 -16.25 18.88
CA ASP A 168 5.92 -17.45 19.56
C ASP A 168 7.30 -17.88 19.05
N ARG A 169 7.57 -17.66 17.76
CA ARG A 169 8.83 -18.02 17.09
C ARG A 169 9.79 -16.84 16.91
N ASN A 170 9.50 -15.68 17.51
CA ASN A 170 10.32 -14.46 17.42
C ASN A 170 10.66 -14.05 15.97
N MET A 171 9.71 -14.20 15.05
CA MET A 171 9.89 -13.85 13.64
C MET A 171 9.54 -12.37 13.42
N MET A 172 10.57 -11.53 13.37
CA MET A 172 10.43 -10.08 13.23
C MET A 172 10.04 -9.66 11.81
N ILE A 173 9.11 -8.72 11.72
CA ILE A 173 8.76 -8.03 10.48
C ILE A 173 9.60 -6.75 10.44
N HIS A 174 10.71 -6.79 9.69
CA HIS A 174 11.64 -5.67 9.57
C HIS A 174 11.14 -4.56 8.64
N ALA A 175 10.41 -4.96 7.58
CA ALA A 175 9.98 -4.08 6.51
C ALA A 175 8.69 -4.60 5.86
N SER A 176 8.09 -3.76 5.01
CA SER A 176 6.97 -4.13 4.16
C SER A 176 7.42 -4.39 2.71
N ASN A 177 6.47 -4.57 1.79
CA ASN A 177 6.70 -4.73 0.36
C ASN A 177 6.66 -3.39 -0.38
N LEU A 178 6.83 -3.43 -1.71
CA LEU A 178 6.71 -2.29 -2.62
C LEU A 178 5.46 -1.41 -2.38
N CYS A 179 4.34 -2.01 -2.00
CA CYS A 179 3.05 -1.31 -1.86
C CYS A 179 2.61 -1.09 -0.40
N SER A 180 3.49 -1.37 0.58
CA SER A 180 3.29 -1.18 2.01
C SER A 180 2.15 -1.95 2.70
N GLU A 181 1.51 -2.93 2.07
CA GLU A 181 0.43 -3.75 2.65
C GLU A 181 0.90 -5.07 3.25
N ILE A 182 2.06 -5.58 2.85
CA ILE A 182 2.56 -6.88 3.30
C ILE A 182 3.31 -6.71 4.62
N ALA A 183 3.00 -7.54 5.61
CA ALA A 183 3.67 -7.52 6.91
C ALA A 183 4.10 -8.95 7.25
N LEU A 184 5.20 -9.38 6.63
CA LEU A 184 5.74 -10.73 6.74
C LEU A 184 7.21 -10.69 7.18
N PRO A 185 7.67 -11.68 7.97
CA PRO A 185 9.05 -11.74 8.39
C PRO A 185 9.96 -12.07 7.20
N SER A 186 11.15 -11.49 7.19
CA SER A 186 12.27 -11.89 6.32
C SER A 186 13.51 -12.06 7.18
N SER A 187 14.45 -12.88 6.73
CA SER A 187 15.70 -13.16 7.42
C SER A 187 16.81 -13.46 6.41
N GLU A 188 18.04 -13.69 6.88
CA GLU A 188 19.16 -14.10 6.00
C GLU A 188 18.79 -15.29 5.10
N ASP A 189 17.95 -16.18 5.61
CA ASP A 189 17.56 -17.46 4.99
C ASP A 189 16.22 -17.43 4.25
N GLU A 190 15.40 -16.40 4.46
CA GLU A 190 14.02 -16.35 3.95
C GLU A 190 13.65 -14.95 3.44
N SER A 191 13.25 -14.90 2.18
CA SER A 191 12.63 -13.72 1.56
C SER A 191 11.14 -13.96 1.52
N PHE A 192 10.35 -13.05 2.09
CA PHE A 192 8.91 -13.25 2.10
C PHE A 192 8.35 -13.18 0.68
N VAL A 193 7.28 -13.96 0.46
CA VAL A 193 6.47 -13.88 -0.76
C VAL A 193 5.00 -13.89 -0.42
N CYS A 194 4.19 -13.29 -1.29
CA CYS A 194 2.74 -13.28 -1.15
C CYS A 194 2.04 -13.29 -2.52
N CYS A 195 1.02 -14.13 -2.67
CA CYS A 195 0.04 -14.04 -3.76
C CYS A 195 -1.17 -13.23 -3.30
N LEU A 196 -1.74 -12.45 -4.23
CA LEU A 196 -2.86 -11.57 -3.95
C LEU A 196 -4.03 -11.78 -4.92
N SER A 197 -5.22 -11.50 -4.42
CA SER A 197 -6.47 -11.34 -5.18
C SER A 197 -7.44 -10.54 -4.32
N SER A 198 -8.54 -10.03 -4.89
CA SER A 198 -9.40 -9.09 -4.16
C SER A 198 -10.88 -9.38 -4.33
N MET A 199 -11.62 -9.33 -3.22
CA MET A 199 -13.07 -9.38 -3.22
C MET A 199 -13.65 -8.04 -3.69
N ASN A 200 -14.65 -8.07 -4.57
CA ASN A 200 -15.35 -6.86 -5.00
C ASN A 200 -16.47 -6.49 -4.01
N LEU A 201 -16.26 -5.43 -3.23
CA LEU A 201 -17.20 -5.01 -2.20
C LEU A 201 -18.48 -4.39 -2.76
N LEU A 202 -18.49 -3.92 -4.01
CA LEU A 202 -19.72 -3.44 -4.64
C LEU A 202 -20.84 -4.50 -4.54
N TYR A 203 -20.48 -5.77 -4.66
CA TYR A 203 -21.39 -6.91 -4.60
C TYR A 203 -21.43 -7.58 -3.23
N PHE A 204 -20.99 -6.92 -2.16
CA PHE A 204 -20.92 -7.49 -0.82
C PHE A 204 -22.22 -8.17 -0.38
N ASP A 205 -23.37 -7.52 -0.61
CA ASP A 205 -24.66 -8.09 -0.21
C ASP A 205 -25.08 -9.33 -1.00
N GLU A 206 -24.47 -9.56 -2.17
CA GLU A 206 -24.72 -10.75 -2.99
C GLU A 206 -23.88 -11.93 -2.51
N TRP A 207 -22.61 -11.71 -2.15
CA TRP A 207 -21.69 -12.80 -1.82
C TRP A 207 -21.47 -13.04 -0.33
N LYS A 208 -21.88 -12.13 0.58
CA LYS A 208 -21.63 -12.25 2.03
C LYS A 208 -22.10 -13.58 2.64
N ASP A 209 -23.18 -14.15 2.11
CA ASP A 209 -23.76 -15.41 2.59
C ASP A 209 -23.34 -16.63 1.75
N THR A 210 -22.42 -16.44 0.80
CA THR A 210 -21.86 -17.49 -0.09
C THR A 210 -20.47 -17.93 0.37
N ASP A 211 -19.89 -18.93 -0.28
CA ASP A 211 -18.52 -19.40 -0.05
C ASP A 211 -17.45 -18.66 -0.88
N ALA A 212 -17.78 -17.54 -1.52
CA ALA A 212 -16.85 -16.84 -2.40
C ALA A 212 -15.51 -16.45 -1.73
N PRO A 213 -15.47 -15.91 -0.48
CA PRO A 213 -14.20 -15.66 0.20
C PRO A 213 -13.40 -16.93 0.50
N GLU A 214 -14.09 -18.02 0.85
CA GLU A 214 -13.47 -19.34 1.08
C GLU A 214 -12.85 -19.88 -0.23
N VAL A 215 -13.59 -19.83 -1.35
CA VAL A 215 -13.11 -20.24 -2.67
C VAL A 215 -11.90 -19.43 -3.10
N LEU A 216 -11.90 -18.11 -2.90
CA LEU A 216 -10.76 -17.26 -3.24
C LEU A 216 -9.53 -17.59 -2.36
N THR A 217 -9.76 -17.97 -1.10
CA THR A 217 -8.68 -18.45 -0.22
C THR A 217 -8.08 -19.77 -0.72
N TYR A 218 -8.92 -20.71 -1.16
CA TYR A 218 -8.47 -21.96 -1.78
C TYR A 218 -7.66 -21.71 -3.05
N PHE A 219 -8.16 -20.83 -3.91
CA PHE A 219 -7.45 -20.43 -5.13
C PHE A 219 -6.05 -19.89 -4.81
N LEU A 220 -5.92 -18.98 -3.84
CA LEU A 220 -4.63 -18.41 -3.46
C LEU A 220 -3.66 -19.46 -2.90
N ASP A 221 -4.11 -20.45 -2.12
CA ASP A 221 -3.22 -21.53 -1.66
C ASP A 221 -2.72 -22.41 -2.83
N ILE A 222 -3.53 -22.60 -3.87
CA ILE A 222 -3.12 -23.32 -5.08
C ILE A 222 -2.11 -22.49 -5.88
N VAL A 223 -2.32 -21.17 -6.01
CA VAL A 223 -1.35 -20.24 -6.62
C VAL A 223 -0.01 -20.30 -5.87
N MET A 224 -0.02 -20.30 -4.54
CA MET A 224 1.19 -20.45 -3.74
C MET A 224 1.87 -21.81 -3.99
N SER A 225 1.11 -22.88 -4.20
CA SER A 225 1.64 -24.20 -4.56
C SER A 225 2.32 -24.20 -5.93
N GLU A 226 1.71 -23.53 -6.91
CA GLU A 226 2.29 -23.36 -8.25
C GLU A 226 3.62 -22.61 -8.16
N PHE A 227 3.68 -21.50 -7.42
CA PHE A 227 4.92 -20.77 -7.20
C PHE A 227 6.00 -21.64 -6.55
N ILE A 228 5.65 -22.42 -5.53
CA ILE A 228 6.60 -23.33 -4.86
C ILE A 228 7.18 -24.34 -5.87
N ALA A 229 6.33 -24.91 -6.73
CA ALA A 229 6.79 -25.87 -7.73
C ALA A 229 7.68 -25.22 -8.80
N GLN A 230 7.30 -24.04 -9.28
CA GLN A 230 8.02 -23.34 -10.36
C GLN A 230 9.34 -22.73 -9.89
N SER A 231 9.40 -22.20 -8.66
CA SER A 231 10.59 -21.52 -8.13
C SER A 231 11.67 -22.48 -7.61
N ALA A 232 11.36 -23.76 -7.39
CA ALA A 232 12.28 -24.72 -6.77
C ALA A 232 13.61 -24.92 -7.52
N ASN A 233 13.62 -24.69 -8.84
CA ASN A 233 14.81 -24.86 -9.68
C ASN A 233 15.26 -23.54 -10.34
N ILE A 234 14.79 -22.40 -9.83
CA ILE A 234 15.22 -21.09 -10.31
C ILE A 234 16.36 -20.61 -9.42
N GLN A 235 17.53 -20.44 -10.01
CA GLN A 235 18.69 -19.92 -9.31
C GLN A 235 18.37 -18.55 -8.68
N PHE A 236 18.83 -18.34 -7.44
CA PHE A 236 18.60 -17.14 -6.63
C PHE A 236 17.16 -16.97 -6.10
N MET A 237 16.29 -17.98 -6.21
CA MET A 237 14.93 -17.98 -5.64
C MET A 237 14.80 -18.87 -4.39
N ASP A 238 15.91 -19.42 -3.88
CA ASP A 238 15.92 -20.41 -2.80
C ASP A 238 15.25 -19.88 -1.52
N ARG A 239 15.57 -18.65 -1.12
CA ARG A 239 14.99 -18.02 0.09
C ARG A 239 13.48 -17.80 -0.04
N ALA A 240 13.04 -17.34 -1.21
CA ALA A 240 11.64 -17.13 -1.53
C ALA A 240 10.85 -18.45 -1.57
N ASN A 241 11.43 -19.50 -2.18
CA ASN A 241 10.85 -20.84 -2.20
C ASN A 241 10.74 -21.43 -0.78
N LYS A 242 11.80 -21.30 0.03
CA LYS A 242 11.84 -21.74 1.42
C LYS A 242 10.74 -21.07 2.24
N PHE A 243 10.63 -19.74 2.17
CA PHE A 243 9.57 -19.00 2.85
C PHE A 243 8.19 -19.50 2.43
N ALA A 244 7.91 -19.57 1.13
CA ALA A 244 6.62 -20.00 0.60
C ALA A 244 6.20 -21.38 1.12
N ARG A 245 7.14 -22.35 1.12
CA ARG A 245 6.89 -23.70 1.62
C ARG A 245 6.59 -23.73 3.12
N ARG A 246 7.32 -22.94 3.91
CA ARG A 246 7.22 -22.94 5.38
C ARG A 246 6.03 -22.14 5.91
N HIS A 247 5.63 -21.08 5.19
CA HIS A 247 4.66 -20.10 5.67
C HIS A 247 3.32 -20.15 4.92
N ARG A 248 3.37 -20.33 3.60
CA ARG A 248 2.21 -20.27 2.71
C ARG A 248 1.34 -19.01 2.93
N ALA A 249 1.99 -17.87 3.15
CA ALA A 249 1.31 -16.60 3.43
C ALA A 249 0.45 -16.14 2.23
N LEU A 250 -0.81 -15.77 2.48
CA LEU A 250 -1.74 -15.30 1.46
C LEU A 250 -2.17 -13.85 1.72
N GLY A 251 -2.54 -13.14 0.66
CA GLY A 251 -2.95 -11.74 0.69
C GLY A 251 -4.28 -11.49 0.00
N LEU A 252 -5.39 -11.97 0.58
CA LEU A 252 -6.73 -11.62 0.13
C LEU A 252 -7.03 -10.16 0.51
N GLY A 253 -7.27 -9.34 -0.51
CA GLY A 253 -7.63 -7.93 -0.36
C GLY A 253 -9.08 -7.65 -0.75
N VAL A 254 -9.36 -6.37 -0.95
CA VAL A 254 -10.67 -5.88 -1.41
C VAL A 254 -10.50 -4.79 -2.46
N LEU A 255 -11.56 -4.51 -3.19
CA LEU A 255 -11.73 -3.33 -4.04
C LEU A 255 -13.20 -2.92 -4.08
N GLY A 256 -13.50 -1.73 -4.58
CA GLY A 256 -14.87 -1.24 -4.69
C GLY A 256 -15.50 -0.78 -3.37
N TRP A 257 -14.71 -0.43 -2.35
CA TRP A 257 -15.24 0.06 -1.07
C TRP A 257 -16.12 1.30 -1.23
N HIS A 258 -15.62 2.35 -1.88
CA HIS A 258 -16.39 3.57 -2.09
C HIS A 258 -17.55 3.36 -3.08
N SER A 259 -17.38 2.46 -4.06
CA SER A 259 -18.50 2.04 -4.92
C SER A 259 -19.63 1.38 -4.12
N TYR A 260 -19.31 0.52 -3.16
CA TYR A 260 -20.31 -0.07 -2.26
C TYR A 260 -21.06 1.01 -1.48
N LEU A 261 -20.34 1.94 -0.85
CA LEU A 261 -20.96 3.04 -0.11
C LEU A 261 -21.88 3.90 -0.99
N GLN A 262 -21.40 4.32 -2.16
CA GLN A 262 -22.21 5.12 -3.10
C GLN A 262 -23.42 4.37 -3.64
N SER A 263 -23.32 3.05 -3.88
CA SER A 263 -24.45 2.21 -4.28
C SER A 263 -25.57 2.16 -3.24
N LYS A 264 -25.24 2.43 -1.97
CA LYS A 264 -26.15 2.48 -0.83
C LYS A 264 -26.50 3.90 -0.40
N ASN A 265 -26.08 4.91 -1.16
CA ASN A 265 -26.25 6.32 -0.83
C ASN A 265 -25.67 6.69 0.55
N MET A 266 -24.54 6.07 0.91
CA MET A 266 -23.80 6.34 2.15
C MET A 266 -22.57 7.21 1.87
N ALA A 267 -22.40 8.28 2.65
CA ALA A 267 -21.20 9.10 2.61
C ALA A 267 -20.00 8.34 3.15
N PHE A 268 -18.81 8.59 2.58
CA PHE A 268 -17.58 7.95 3.05
C PHE A 268 -17.32 8.26 4.53
N ASP A 269 -17.47 9.53 4.91
CA ASP A 269 -17.27 10.01 6.28
C ASP A 269 -18.59 9.97 7.07
N SER A 270 -19.07 8.76 7.34
CA SER A 270 -20.32 8.53 8.08
C SER A 270 -20.19 7.40 9.10
N PHE A 271 -21.05 7.42 10.11
CA PHE A 271 -21.11 6.37 11.11
C PHE A 271 -21.54 5.04 10.48
N GLU A 272 -22.46 5.09 9.52
CA GLU A 272 -22.93 3.95 8.73
C GLU A 272 -21.76 3.31 7.95
N ALA A 273 -20.92 4.12 7.30
CA ALA A 273 -19.72 3.62 6.63
C ALA A 273 -18.79 2.88 7.60
N MET A 274 -18.60 3.39 8.83
CA MET A 274 -17.83 2.70 9.87
C MET A 274 -18.47 1.38 10.32
N GLN A 275 -19.80 1.30 10.41
CA GLN A 275 -20.50 0.05 10.75
C GLN A 275 -20.31 -1.00 9.65
N HIS A 276 -20.48 -0.61 8.39
CA HIS A 276 -20.28 -1.50 7.25
C HIS A 276 -18.81 -1.92 7.10
N ASN A 277 -17.86 -1.01 7.33
CA ASN A 277 -16.44 -1.32 7.35
C ASN A 277 -16.14 -2.41 8.39
N ASN A 278 -16.64 -2.26 9.63
CA ASN A 278 -16.45 -3.27 10.66
C ASN A 278 -17.08 -4.63 10.27
N MET A 279 -18.31 -4.62 9.76
CA MET A 279 -19.05 -5.83 9.38
C MET A 279 -18.33 -6.61 8.26
N ILE A 280 -17.95 -5.93 7.17
CA ILE A 280 -17.35 -6.55 5.99
C ILE A 280 -16.01 -7.22 6.36
N PHE A 281 -15.12 -6.49 7.03
CA PHE A 281 -13.79 -7.00 7.33
C PHE A 281 -13.81 -8.08 8.40
N LYS A 282 -14.73 -8.01 9.37
CA LYS A 282 -14.96 -9.11 10.31
C LYS A 282 -15.40 -10.39 9.60
N LEU A 283 -16.37 -10.29 8.69
CA LEU A 283 -16.86 -11.44 7.92
C LEU A 283 -15.74 -12.06 7.06
N LEU A 284 -14.96 -11.24 6.37
CA LEU A 284 -13.82 -11.71 5.57
C LEU A 284 -12.78 -12.43 6.44
N GLN A 285 -12.44 -11.90 7.62
CA GLN A 285 -11.54 -12.56 8.56
C GLN A 285 -12.07 -13.95 8.96
N GLU A 286 -13.35 -14.03 9.35
CA GLU A 286 -13.97 -15.29 9.78
C GLU A 286 -13.96 -16.34 8.67
N LYS A 287 -14.37 -15.95 7.45
CA LYS A 287 -14.45 -16.86 6.30
C LYS A 287 -13.09 -17.32 5.79
N THR A 288 -12.13 -16.41 5.65
CA THR A 288 -10.77 -16.77 5.21
C THR A 288 -10.07 -17.66 6.23
N LEU A 289 -10.24 -17.41 7.54
CA LEU A 289 -9.68 -18.26 8.58
C LEU A 289 -10.32 -19.66 8.58
N LYS A 290 -11.63 -19.75 8.41
CA LYS A 290 -12.35 -21.02 8.25
C LYS A 290 -11.77 -21.82 7.07
N ALA A 291 -11.63 -21.20 5.91
CA ALA A 291 -11.03 -21.84 4.73
C ALA A 291 -9.60 -22.33 4.99
N SER A 292 -8.75 -21.54 5.65
CA SER A 292 -7.39 -21.97 5.98
C SER A 292 -7.34 -23.18 6.93
N LYS A 293 -8.30 -23.30 7.85
CA LYS A 293 -8.47 -24.49 8.71
C LYS A 293 -8.88 -25.72 7.91
N GLU A 294 -9.83 -25.57 6.99
CA GLU A 294 -10.26 -26.65 6.08
C GLU A 294 -9.11 -27.13 5.17
N LEU A 295 -8.32 -26.19 4.63
CA LEU A 295 -7.11 -26.52 3.87
C LEU A 295 -6.08 -27.29 4.72
N ALA A 296 -5.93 -26.96 5.99
CA ALA A 296 -5.01 -27.66 6.89
C ALA A 296 -5.45 -29.10 7.13
N GLN A 297 -6.75 -29.34 7.32
CA GLN A 297 -7.31 -30.69 7.46
C GLN A 297 -7.09 -31.53 6.20
N ARG A 298 -7.19 -30.91 5.02
CA ARG A 298 -7.09 -31.62 3.73
C ARG A 298 -5.65 -31.83 3.26
N PHE A 299 -4.77 -30.85 3.46
CA PHE A 299 -3.42 -30.82 2.88
C PHE A 299 -2.30 -30.77 3.93
N GLY A 300 -2.64 -30.78 5.22
CA GLY A 300 -1.71 -30.65 6.34
C GLY A 300 -1.32 -29.21 6.64
N GLU A 301 -0.57 -29.01 7.72
CA GLU A 301 0.02 -27.72 8.09
C GLU A 301 1.45 -27.61 7.52
N PRO A 302 1.88 -26.43 7.04
CA PRO A 302 3.28 -26.22 6.73
C PRO A 302 4.14 -26.15 8.00
N GLU A 303 5.46 -26.22 7.86
CA GLU A 303 6.42 -26.39 8.97
C GLU A 303 6.23 -25.38 10.12
N ILE A 304 6.05 -24.09 9.80
CA ILE A 304 5.89 -23.03 10.82
C ILE A 304 4.55 -23.14 11.55
N LEU A 305 3.53 -23.74 10.94
CA LEU A 305 2.18 -23.82 11.48
C LEU A 305 1.83 -25.17 12.10
N LYS A 306 2.80 -26.09 12.26
CA LYS A 306 2.56 -27.34 12.98
C LYS A 306 1.97 -27.08 14.36
N GLY A 307 0.74 -27.55 14.60
CA GLY A 307 -0.02 -27.38 15.84
C GLY A 307 -0.87 -26.11 15.93
N TYR A 308 -0.91 -25.25 14.89
CA TYR A 308 -1.66 -23.98 14.89
C TYR A 308 -3.05 -24.08 14.26
N GLY A 309 -3.41 -25.23 13.71
CA GLY A 309 -4.73 -25.56 13.17
C GLY A 309 -5.08 -24.94 11.83
N ARG A 310 -4.12 -24.37 11.08
CA ARG A 310 -4.39 -23.66 9.81
C ARG A 310 -3.27 -23.84 8.79
N ARG A 311 -3.59 -23.64 7.50
CA ARG A 311 -2.68 -23.89 6.37
C ARG A 311 -1.76 -22.70 6.08
N ASN A 312 -2.21 -21.48 6.37
CA ASN A 312 -1.57 -20.24 5.94
C ASN A 312 -1.28 -19.36 7.15
N THR A 313 -0.06 -18.80 7.23
CA THR A 313 0.32 -17.96 8.37
C THR A 313 -0.48 -16.67 8.44
N THR A 314 -0.74 -16.08 7.27
CA THR A 314 -1.56 -14.88 7.03
C THR A 314 -2.55 -15.11 5.89
N LEU A 315 -3.62 -14.32 5.87
CA LEU A 315 -4.74 -14.47 4.94
C LEU A 315 -5.13 -13.18 4.24
N MET A 316 -4.99 -12.02 4.89
CA MET A 316 -5.55 -10.77 4.39
C MET A 316 -4.52 -9.65 4.31
N SER A 317 -4.47 -8.99 3.17
CA SER A 317 -3.67 -7.78 2.93
C SER A 317 -4.38 -6.90 1.90
N VAL A 318 -4.57 -5.62 2.20
CA VAL A 318 -5.32 -4.72 1.31
C VAL A 318 -4.36 -3.94 0.42
N ALA A 319 -4.06 -4.51 -0.75
CA ALA A 319 -3.16 -3.93 -1.75
C ALA A 319 -3.82 -2.77 -2.55
N PRO A 320 -3.04 -1.99 -3.31
CA PRO A 320 -3.58 -1.07 -4.30
C PRO A 320 -4.12 -1.85 -5.50
N THR A 321 -5.31 -1.52 -5.99
CA THR A 321 -5.99 -2.31 -7.04
C THR A 321 -6.36 -1.47 -8.27
N LYS A 322 -5.64 -0.38 -8.55
CA LYS A 322 -5.94 0.57 -9.66
C LYS A 322 -6.26 -0.12 -10.99
N SER A 323 -5.45 -1.10 -11.42
CA SER A 323 -5.68 -1.84 -12.67
C SER A 323 -6.83 -2.86 -12.55
N SER A 324 -6.88 -3.63 -11.46
CA SER A 324 -7.92 -4.64 -11.23
C SER A 324 -9.31 -4.02 -11.09
N SER A 325 -9.41 -2.89 -10.41
CA SER A 325 -10.64 -2.09 -10.31
C SER A 325 -11.12 -1.58 -11.66
N PHE A 326 -10.21 -1.17 -12.54
CA PHE A 326 -10.56 -0.78 -13.91
C PHE A 326 -11.11 -1.97 -14.71
N ILE A 327 -10.44 -3.13 -14.64
CA ILE A 327 -10.89 -4.37 -15.29
C ILE A 327 -12.29 -4.76 -14.80
N LEU A 328 -12.53 -4.65 -13.49
CA LEU A 328 -13.76 -5.11 -12.85
C LEU A 328 -14.84 -4.02 -12.82
N GLY A 329 -15.11 -3.40 -13.97
CA GLY A 329 -16.19 -2.43 -14.14
C GLY A 329 -15.87 -1.01 -13.65
N SER A 330 -14.58 -0.66 -13.55
CA SER A 330 -14.14 0.66 -13.05
C SER A 330 -14.69 1.03 -11.66
N VAL A 331 -14.83 0.04 -10.77
CA VAL A 331 -15.15 0.27 -9.36
C VAL A 331 -14.03 1.03 -8.65
N SER A 332 -14.27 1.50 -7.42
CA SER A 332 -13.28 2.26 -6.68
C SER A 332 -12.04 1.42 -6.37
N PRO A 333 -10.84 2.02 -6.36
CA PRO A 333 -9.60 1.31 -6.04
C PRO A 333 -9.55 0.96 -4.55
N SER A 334 -9.40 -0.32 -4.25
CA SER A 334 -9.13 -0.83 -2.90
C SER A 334 -10.15 -0.31 -1.86
N ILE A 335 -9.65 0.21 -0.75
CA ILE A 335 -10.38 0.96 0.29
C ILE A 335 -10.32 2.49 0.10
N GLU A 336 -9.81 2.95 -1.04
CA GLU A 336 -9.62 4.38 -1.32
C GLU A 336 -10.91 5.01 -1.86
N PRO A 337 -11.20 6.28 -1.49
CA PRO A 337 -12.24 7.03 -2.16
C PRO A 337 -11.97 7.22 -3.65
N PHE A 338 -13.00 7.60 -4.40
CA PHE A 338 -12.81 7.97 -5.80
C PHE A 338 -12.05 9.30 -5.84
N LYS A 339 -11.00 9.37 -6.65
CA LYS A 339 -10.26 10.62 -6.87
C LYS A 339 -11.17 11.73 -7.42
N SER A 340 -12.12 11.38 -8.27
CA SER A 340 -12.99 12.32 -8.98
C SER A 340 -14.24 11.60 -9.50
N ASN A 341 -15.38 12.30 -9.62
CA ASN A 341 -16.59 11.75 -10.22
C ASN A 341 -16.58 11.78 -11.75
N TYR A 342 -15.71 12.57 -12.37
CA TYR A 342 -15.58 12.65 -13.82
C TYR A 342 -14.13 12.98 -14.20
N TYR A 343 -13.47 12.06 -14.92
CA TYR A 343 -12.13 12.29 -15.43
C TYR A 343 -11.92 11.64 -16.80
N VAL A 344 -10.97 12.17 -17.55
CA VAL A 344 -10.51 11.58 -18.81
C VAL A 344 -9.25 10.78 -18.53
N LYS A 345 -9.31 9.47 -18.81
CA LYS A 345 -8.17 8.57 -18.70
C LYS A 345 -7.49 8.45 -20.05
N ASP A 346 -6.26 8.93 -20.14
CA ASP A 346 -5.43 8.72 -21.32
C ASP A 346 -4.79 7.33 -21.25
N LEU A 347 -5.31 6.39 -22.05
CA LEU A 347 -4.64 5.11 -22.29
C LEU A 347 -3.83 5.25 -23.57
N SER A 348 -2.70 4.51 -23.64
CA SER A 348 -1.72 4.57 -24.74
C SER A 348 -2.24 4.62 -26.19
N LYS A 349 -3.52 4.29 -26.44
CA LYS A 349 -4.19 4.38 -27.74
C LYS A 349 -5.60 4.96 -27.72
N ILE A 350 -6.21 5.18 -26.55
CA ILE A 350 -7.63 5.59 -26.42
C ILE A 350 -7.78 6.51 -25.21
N LYS A 351 -8.44 7.65 -25.39
CA LYS A 351 -8.95 8.46 -24.27
C LYS A 351 -10.29 7.90 -23.83
N VAL A 352 -10.34 7.36 -22.62
CA VAL A 352 -11.57 6.82 -22.04
C VAL A 352 -12.10 7.83 -21.02
N VAL A 353 -13.31 8.30 -21.25
CA VAL A 353 -14.06 9.10 -20.29
C VAL A 353 -14.61 8.17 -19.21
N TYR A 354 -14.28 8.46 -17.94
CA TYR A 354 -14.92 7.82 -16.80
C TYR A 354 -15.92 8.79 -16.17
N LYS A 355 -17.20 8.45 -16.17
CA LYS A 355 -18.24 9.10 -15.36
C LYS A 355 -18.64 8.16 -14.22
N ASN A 356 -18.77 8.68 -13.00
CA ASN A 356 -19.23 7.91 -11.86
C ASN A 356 -20.67 7.39 -12.13
N PRO A 357 -20.88 6.06 -12.22
CA PRO A 357 -22.17 5.50 -12.62
C PRO A 357 -23.27 5.76 -11.58
N PHE A 358 -22.92 5.86 -10.30
CA PHE A 358 -23.90 6.14 -9.24
C PHE A 358 -24.35 7.61 -9.28
N LEU A 359 -23.42 8.52 -9.57
CA LEU A 359 -23.74 9.94 -9.78
C LEU A 359 -24.57 10.12 -11.06
N GLU A 360 -24.20 9.45 -12.15
CA GLU A 360 -24.96 9.52 -13.41
C GLU A 360 -26.41 9.04 -13.19
N ALA A 361 -26.60 7.92 -12.49
CA ALA A 361 -27.94 7.45 -12.14
C ALA A 361 -28.72 8.47 -11.29
N LEU A 362 -28.06 9.18 -10.37
CA LEU A 362 -28.69 10.25 -9.59
C LEU A 362 -29.09 11.44 -10.46
N LEU A 363 -28.17 11.94 -11.30
CA LEU A 363 -28.42 13.06 -12.19
C LEU A 363 -29.55 12.74 -13.18
N LYS A 364 -29.61 11.51 -13.72
CA LYS A 364 -30.71 11.03 -14.57
C LYS A 364 -32.06 11.14 -13.85
N ARG A 365 -32.16 10.67 -12.60
CA ARG A 365 -33.39 10.75 -11.80
C ARG A 365 -33.86 12.18 -11.54
N LYS A 366 -32.92 13.13 -11.48
CA LYS A 366 -33.22 14.56 -11.28
C LYS A 366 -33.42 15.35 -12.58
N GLY A 367 -33.28 14.73 -13.76
CA GLY A 367 -33.31 15.46 -15.04
C GLY A 367 -32.09 16.37 -15.25
N LEU A 368 -30.97 16.06 -14.58
CA LEU A 368 -29.71 16.82 -14.62
C LEU A 368 -28.61 16.11 -15.41
N ASP A 369 -28.89 14.94 -16.01
CA ASP A 369 -27.92 14.23 -16.86
C ASP A 369 -27.81 14.89 -18.23
N ARG A 370 -27.06 16.00 -18.27
CA ARG A 370 -26.87 16.86 -19.43
C ARG A 370 -25.39 17.24 -19.56
N ASP A 371 -24.95 17.57 -20.77
CA ASP A 371 -23.54 17.86 -21.05
C ASP A 371 -23.02 19.09 -20.28
N ASP A 372 -23.85 20.12 -20.07
CA ASP A 372 -23.51 21.32 -19.30
C ASP A 372 -23.16 20.99 -17.83
N ILE A 373 -23.90 20.07 -17.22
CA ILE A 373 -23.64 19.64 -15.84
C ILE A 373 -22.34 18.83 -15.77
N TRP A 374 -22.12 17.90 -16.71
CA TRP A 374 -20.88 17.12 -16.73
C TRP A 374 -19.66 17.98 -17.05
N GLU A 375 -19.76 18.96 -17.94
CA GLU A 375 -18.70 19.93 -18.20
C GLU A 375 -18.39 20.76 -16.94
N SER A 376 -19.42 21.24 -16.25
CA SER A 376 -19.28 21.94 -14.96
C SER A 376 -18.59 21.08 -13.90
N ILE A 377 -18.92 19.78 -13.81
CA ILE A 377 -18.24 18.82 -12.94
C ILE A 377 -16.77 18.67 -13.34
N LEU A 378 -16.46 18.54 -14.63
CA LEU A 378 -15.07 18.43 -15.12
C LEU A 378 -14.23 19.68 -14.80
N LEU A 379 -14.80 20.87 -15.00
CA LEU A 379 -14.17 22.15 -14.70
C LEU A 379 -13.89 22.34 -13.21
N ASN A 380 -14.66 21.66 -12.35
CA ASN A 380 -14.47 21.60 -10.90
C ASN A 380 -13.76 20.30 -10.47
N ASP A 381 -12.87 19.75 -11.30
CA ASP A 381 -12.03 18.58 -11.01
C ASP A 381 -12.79 17.29 -10.67
N GLY A 382 -14.03 17.19 -11.13
CA GLY A 382 -14.94 16.09 -10.84
C GLY A 382 -15.69 16.23 -9.51
N SER A 383 -15.64 17.41 -8.88
CA SER A 383 -16.46 17.74 -7.73
C SER A 383 -17.92 18.00 -8.13
N VAL A 384 -18.82 17.79 -7.18
CA VAL A 384 -20.24 18.16 -7.29
C VAL A 384 -20.68 19.15 -6.19
N GLN A 385 -19.74 19.62 -5.36
CA GLN A 385 -20.08 20.44 -4.18
C GLN A 385 -20.70 21.79 -4.57
N HIS A 386 -20.39 22.28 -5.78
CA HIS A 386 -20.91 23.53 -6.34
C HIS A 386 -22.32 23.43 -6.93
N LEU A 387 -22.84 22.23 -7.18
CA LEU A 387 -24.17 22.03 -7.78
C LEU A 387 -25.26 22.33 -6.75
N THR A 388 -26.07 23.37 -6.97
CA THR A 388 -27.12 23.81 -6.04
C THR A 388 -28.36 22.92 -6.09
N GLU A 389 -28.52 22.13 -7.15
CA GLU A 389 -29.62 21.20 -7.36
C GLU A 389 -29.45 19.87 -6.58
N LEU A 390 -28.26 19.64 -6.02
CA LEU A 390 -27.99 18.51 -5.13
C LEU A 390 -28.22 18.91 -3.67
N THR A 391 -28.85 18.02 -2.93
CA THR A 391 -28.97 18.13 -1.48
C THR A 391 -27.61 17.94 -0.82
N GLU A 392 -27.44 18.43 0.40
CA GLU A 392 -26.20 18.26 1.15
C GLU A 392 -25.83 16.78 1.34
N ASN A 393 -26.79 15.91 1.62
CA ASN A 393 -26.52 14.47 1.72
C ASN A 393 -26.01 13.87 0.39
N GLU A 394 -26.58 14.27 -0.75
CA GLU A 394 -26.09 13.81 -2.06
C GLU A 394 -24.67 14.32 -2.32
N LYS A 395 -24.36 15.57 -1.96
CA LYS A 395 -22.99 16.10 -2.05
C LYS A 395 -22.01 15.34 -1.16
N GLU A 396 -22.40 15.00 0.06
CA GLU A 396 -21.59 14.19 0.99
C GLU A 396 -21.24 12.80 0.43
N VAL A 397 -22.21 12.13 -0.22
CA VAL A 397 -22.01 10.82 -0.86
C VAL A 397 -21.01 10.87 -2.02
N PHE A 398 -20.98 11.98 -2.75
CA PHE A 398 -20.15 12.15 -3.95
C PHE A 398 -18.93 13.05 -3.73
N LYS A 399 -18.50 13.27 -2.47
CA LYS A 399 -17.22 13.89 -2.19
C LYS A 399 -16.07 13.12 -2.87
N THR A 400 -15.17 13.87 -3.47
CA THR A 400 -13.92 13.35 -4.02
C THR A 400 -12.91 13.05 -2.91
N PHE A 401 -11.85 12.30 -3.21
CA PHE A 401 -10.82 11.97 -2.21
C PHE A 401 -10.19 13.23 -1.58
N SER A 402 -10.03 14.31 -2.34
CA SER A 402 -9.55 15.60 -1.85
C SER A 402 -10.51 16.31 -0.90
N GLU A 403 -11.79 16.00 -0.95
CA GLU A 403 -12.85 16.64 -0.16
C GLU A 403 -13.24 15.84 1.08
N ILE A 404 -12.81 14.57 1.14
CA ILE A 404 -13.04 13.69 2.29
C ILE A 404 -12.04 14.00 3.41
N SER A 405 -12.52 13.92 4.65
CA SER A 405 -11.66 14.01 5.83
C SER A 405 -10.60 12.90 5.81
N GLN A 406 -9.33 13.29 5.73
CA GLN A 406 -8.22 12.33 5.76
C GLN A 406 -8.13 11.63 7.12
N LEU A 407 -8.60 12.27 8.20
CA LEU A 407 -8.73 11.62 9.50
C LEU A 407 -9.73 10.46 9.45
N SER A 408 -10.84 10.60 8.72
CA SER A 408 -11.82 9.51 8.51
C SER A 408 -11.19 8.33 7.77
N VAL A 409 -10.35 8.59 6.75
CA VAL A 409 -9.57 7.56 6.05
C VAL A 409 -8.68 6.78 7.03
N ILE A 410 -7.95 7.49 7.90
CA ILE A 410 -7.10 6.88 8.94
C ILE A 410 -7.94 6.11 9.98
N GLN A 411 -9.05 6.67 10.46
CA GLN A 411 -9.90 6.04 11.46
C GLN A 411 -10.55 4.76 10.92
N GLN A 412 -11.05 4.75 9.69
CA GLN A 412 -11.58 3.54 9.09
C GLN A 412 -10.49 2.51 8.81
N ALA A 413 -9.28 2.94 8.43
CA ALA A 413 -8.12 2.06 8.29
C ALA A 413 -7.74 1.39 9.62
N ALA A 414 -7.68 2.15 10.71
CA ALA A 414 -7.46 1.62 12.05
C ALA A 414 -8.57 0.63 12.45
N GLN A 415 -9.82 1.01 12.22
CA GLN A 415 -10.97 0.18 12.56
C GLN A 415 -10.94 -1.17 11.82
N ARG A 416 -10.52 -1.24 10.56
CA ARG A 416 -10.44 -2.54 9.86
C ARG A 416 -9.14 -3.30 10.12
N GLN A 417 -8.08 -2.62 10.59
CA GLN A 417 -6.76 -3.23 10.83
C GLN A 417 -6.82 -4.41 11.81
N LYS A 418 -7.72 -4.39 12.81
CA LYS A 418 -7.95 -5.51 13.75
C LYS A 418 -8.43 -6.81 13.09
N TYR A 419 -8.94 -6.73 11.86
CA TYR A 419 -9.41 -7.89 11.09
C TYR A 419 -8.43 -8.31 9.98
N ILE A 420 -7.31 -7.59 9.82
CA ILE A 420 -6.32 -7.79 8.77
C ILE A 420 -5.00 -8.19 9.43
N ASP A 421 -4.55 -9.43 9.18
CA ASP A 421 -3.35 -10.00 9.80
C ASP A 421 -2.04 -9.45 9.20
N GLN A 422 -2.06 -8.97 7.95
CA GLN A 422 -1.00 -8.15 7.36
C GLN A 422 -1.33 -6.65 7.50
N GLY A 423 -1.19 -5.85 6.46
CA GLY A 423 -1.43 -4.41 6.43
C GLY A 423 -2.33 -3.95 5.28
N GLN A 424 -2.28 -2.65 5.01
CA GLN A 424 -3.13 -1.96 4.05
C GLN A 424 -2.31 -0.88 3.33
N SER A 425 -2.45 -0.75 2.02
CA SER A 425 -1.90 0.38 1.27
C SER A 425 -2.77 1.61 1.44
N VAL A 426 -2.55 2.37 2.52
CA VAL A 426 -3.32 3.58 2.82
C VAL A 426 -2.64 4.78 2.18
N ASN A 427 -3.23 5.30 1.11
CA ASN A 427 -2.88 6.63 0.59
C ASN A 427 -3.61 7.69 1.39
N ILE A 428 -3.04 8.90 1.43
CA ILE A 428 -3.75 10.11 1.85
C ILE A 428 -3.67 11.15 0.72
N MET A 429 -4.64 12.05 0.67
CA MET A 429 -4.65 13.17 -0.25
C MET A 429 -4.71 14.46 0.56
N VAL A 430 -3.66 15.28 0.45
CA VAL A 430 -3.49 16.48 1.26
C VAL A 430 -3.40 17.70 0.37
N HIS A 431 -4.11 18.76 0.74
CA HIS A 431 -4.06 20.01 0.01
C HIS A 431 -2.68 20.67 0.21
N PRO A 432 -2.05 21.27 -0.82
CA PRO A 432 -0.73 21.92 -0.67
C PRO A 432 -0.67 22.99 0.43
N ALA A 433 -1.81 23.65 0.70
CA ALA A 433 -1.94 24.67 1.74
C ALA A 433 -2.21 24.10 3.15
N THR A 434 -2.29 22.77 3.33
CA THR A 434 -2.48 22.17 4.64
C THR A 434 -1.29 22.50 5.54
N PRO A 435 -1.50 23.09 6.74
CA PRO A 435 -0.41 23.39 7.66
C PRO A 435 0.38 22.13 8.03
N ALA A 436 1.71 22.25 8.09
CA ALA A 436 2.60 21.16 8.48
C ALA A 436 2.24 20.55 9.85
N LYS A 437 1.66 21.36 10.76
CA LYS A 437 1.18 20.90 12.07
C LYS A 437 0.04 19.88 11.95
N ASP A 438 -0.88 20.08 11.02
CA ASP A 438 -2.05 19.22 10.85
C ASP A 438 -1.66 17.92 10.15
N LEU A 439 -0.75 18.01 9.17
CA LEU A 439 -0.07 16.85 8.58
C LEU A 439 0.65 16.02 9.64
N ASN A 440 1.45 16.68 10.50
CA ASN A 440 2.13 16.04 11.60
C ASN A 440 1.15 15.30 12.52
N GLN A 441 0.06 15.97 12.92
CA GLN A 441 -0.94 15.35 13.78
C GLN A 441 -1.60 14.13 13.12
N LEU A 442 -1.91 14.19 11.82
CA LEU A 442 -2.50 13.07 11.09
C LEU A 442 -1.63 11.82 11.11
N TYR A 443 -0.31 11.97 10.90
CA TYR A 443 0.63 10.85 10.94
C TYR A 443 0.83 10.29 12.34
N LEU A 444 0.88 11.16 13.36
CA LEU A 444 0.94 10.72 14.76
C LEU A 444 -0.33 9.97 15.16
N THR A 445 -1.50 10.49 14.79
CA THR A 445 -2.77 9.80 15.02
C THR A 445 -2.85 8.46 14.28
N ALA A 446 -2.26 8.33 13.09
CA ALA A 446 -2.21 7.05 12.39
C ALA A 446 -1.44 5.99 13.20
N GLU A 447 -0.30 6.36 13.78
CA GLU A 447 0.48 5.48 14.65
C GLU A 447 -0.27 5.14 15.94
N GLU A 448 -0.83 6.15 16.61
CA GLU A 448 -1.56 6.01 17.88
C GLU A 448 -2.81 5.11 17.73
N LEU A 449 -3.45 5.13 16.56
CA LEU A 449 -4.59 4.27 16.24
C LEU A 449 -4.19 2.86 15.78
N GLY A 450 -2.90 2.55 15.70
CA GLY A 450 -2.39 1.21 15.41
C GLY A 450 -2.29 0.87 13.92
N LEU A 451 -2.24 1.86 13.00
CA LEU A 451 -1.90 1.55 11.61
C LEU A 451 -0.49 0.97 11.54
N LYS A 452 -0.29 0.04 10.61
CA LYS A 452 1.02 -0.57 10.34
C LYS A 452 1.85 0.23 9.34
N SER A 453 1.20 0.98 8.44
CA SER A 453 1.88 1.72 7.40
C SER A 453 1.03 2.86 6.82
N ILE A 454 1.72 3.80 6.15
CA ILE A 454 1.14 4.78 5.22
C ILE A 454 1.91 4.72 3.90
N TYR A 455 1.18 4.69 2.79
CA TYR A 455 1.73 4.56 1.44
C TYR A 455 2.07 5.92 0.84
N TYR A 456 1.44 6.37 -0.25
CA TYR A 456 1.70 7.70 -0.81
C TYR A 456 0.92 8.80 -0.09
N GLN A 457 1.55 9.99 0.00
CA GLN A 457 0.83 11.24 0.15
C GLN A 457 0.64 11.85 -1.24
N TYR A 458 -0.60 11.96 -1.69
CA TYR A 458 -0.93 12.69 -2.89
C TYR A 458 -1.17 14.16 -2.57
N SER A 459 -0.81 15.01 -3.52
CA SER A 459 -1.11 16.44 -3.52
C SER A 459 -2.16 16.76 -4.57
N MET A 460 -2.95 17.81 -4.34
CA MET A 460 -3.76 18.42 -5.40
C MET A 460 -2.88 19.31 -6.25
N SER A 461 -3.11 19.35 -7.57
CA SER A 461 -2.24 20.15 -8.45
C SER A 461 -2.45 21.65 -8.19
N ALA A 462 -1.39 22.45 -8.24
CA ALA A 462 -1.49 23.91 -8.12
C ALA A 462 -2.35 24.53 -9.23
N ALA A 463 -2.40 23.90 -10.41
CA ALA A 463 -3.27 24.31 -11.51
C ALA A 463 -4.76 24.06 -11.20
N GLN A 464 -5.07 22.99 -10.46
CA GLN A 464 -6.43 22.71 -9.96
C GLN A 464 -6.87 23.80 -8.97
N VAL A 465 -5.98 24.20 -8.06
CA VAL A 465 -6.23 25.31 -7.12
C VAL A 465 -6.37 26.64 -7.86
N PHE A 466 -5.50 26.93 -8.82
CA PHE A 466 -5.52 28.17 -9.59
C PHE A 466 -6.79 28.31 -10.45
N ASN A 467 -7.21 27.24 -11.14
CA ASN A 467 -8.45 27.25 -11.92
C ASN A 467 -9.69 27.41 -11.02
N ARG A 468 -9.73 26.73 -9.87
CA ARG A 468 -10.81 26.91 -8.89
C ARG A 468 -10.86 28.35 -8.34
N ASN A 469 -9.71 28.96 -8.11
CA ASN A 469 -9.64 30.35 -7.66
C ASN A 469 -10.03 31.34 -8.77
N LEU A 470 -9.68 31.09 -10.03
CA LEU A 470 -10.11 31.88 -11.18
C LEU A 470 -11.63 31.80 -11.42
N LEU A 471 -12.21 30.60 -11.33
CA LEU A 471 -13.65 30.37 -11.46
C LEU A 471 -14.46 31.04 -10.34
N ASN A 472 -13.87 31.19 -9.15
CA ASN A 472 -14.47 31.88 -8.00
C ASN A 472 -14.11 33.38 -7.92
N CYS A 473 -13.31 33.90 -8.86
CA CYS A 473 -12.92 35.30 -8.87
C CYS A 473 -13.99 36.15 -9.57
N SER A 474 -15.02 36.56 -8.83
CA SER A 474 -15.98 37.58 -9.25
C SER A 474 -15.35 38.97 -9.17
N SER A 475 -14.32 39.21 -9.99
CA SER A 475 -13.57 40.48 -10.04
C SER A 475 -13.12 40.76 -11.48
N CYS A 476 -14.04 40.75 -12.44
CA CYS A 476 -13.89 41.38 -13.77
C CYS A 476 -15.24 41.41 -14.53
N GLU A 477 -16.35 41.73 -13.85
CA GLU A 477 -17.50 42.37 -14.51
C GLU A 477 -17.53 43.82 -14.02
N GLY A 478 -16.88 44.68 -14.78
CA GLY A 478 -16.86 46.13 -14.65
C GLY A 478 -16.73 46.74 -16.03
#